data_AF-A0A6V7IK69-F1
#
_entry.id   AF-A0A6V7IK69-F1
#
_cell.length_a   1.000
_cell.length_b   1.000
_cell.length_c   1.000
_cell.angle_alpha   90.00
_cell.angle_beta   90.00
_cell.angle_gamma   90.00
#
_symmetry.space_group_name_H-M   'P 1'
#
loop_
_entity.id
_entity.type
_entity.pdbx_description
1 polymer ?
#
loop_
_entity_poly.entity_id
_entity_poly.type
_entity_poly.pdbx_seq_one_letter_code
_entity_poly.pdbx_strand_id
1 'polypeptide(L)' 'ARFGSMQTKVGLVKILRSFKVDVCDKTDKDYKINPKAFLLTPASGIHLKIIKASVE' A
#
# COMPACT_ATOMS: atom_id res chain seq x y z
N ALA A 1 -3.48 0.28 -20.69
CA ALA A 1 -3.83 0.08 -19.27
C ALA A 1 -3.84 -1.38 -18.78
N ARG A 2 -3.85 -2.40 -19.65
CA ARG A 2 -3.94 -3.83 -19.24
C ARG A 2 -2.76 -4.31 -18.39
N PHE A 3 -1.53 -3.98 -18.79
CA PHE A 3 -0.32 -4.40 -18.07
C PHE A 3 -0.29 -3.86 -16.64
N GLY A 4 -0.50 -2.55 -16.45
CA GLY A 4 -0.52 -1.93 -15.13
C GLY A 4 -1.55 -2.58 -14.18
N SER A 5 -2.79 -2.78 -14.64
CA SER A 5 -3.82 -3.44 -13.83
C SER A 5 -3.43 -4.87 -13.43
N MET A 6 -2.83 -5.63 -14.35
CA MET A 6 -2.36 -6.99 -14.06
C MET A 6 -1.21 -6.99 -13.05
N GLN A 7 -0.20 -6.12 -13.24
CA GLN A 7 0.93 -5.99 -12.32
C GLN A 7 0.47 -5.60 -10.91
N THR A 8 -0.45 -4.64 -10.79
CA THR A 8 -1.01 -4.23 -9.51
C THR A 8 -1.74 -5.37 -8.81
N LYS A 9 -2.58 -6.14 -9.54
CA LYS A 9 -3.30 -7.29 -8.97
C LYS A 9 -2.35 -8.38 -8.48
N VAL A 10 -1.36 -8.76 -9.30
CA VAL A 10 -0.38 -9.79 -8.94
C VAL A 10 0.44 -9.36 -7.72
N GLY A 11 0.88 -8.10 -7.69
CA GLY A 11 1.60 -7.52 -6.54
C GLY A 11 0.78 -7.57 -5.25
N LEU A 12 -0.49 -7.12 -5.30
CA LEU A 12 -1.40 -7.16 -4.17
C LEU A 12 -1.61 -8.59 -3.64
N VAL A 13 -1.90 -9.53 -4.54
CA VAL A 13 -2.10 -10.94 -4.16
C VAL A 13 -0.85 -11.53 -3.50
N LYS A 14 0.35 -11.20 -4.01
CA LYS A 14 1.61 -11.67 -3.43
C LYS A 14 1.83 -11.13 -2.03
N ILE A 15 1.54 -9.84 -1.80
CA ILE A 15 1.67 -9.20 -0.49
C ILE A 15 0.68 -9.83 0.49
N LEU A 16 -0.60 -9.91 0.14
CA LEU A 16 -1.64 -10.42 1.04
C LEU A 16 -1.50 -11.90 1.38
N ARG A 17 -0.86 -12.71 0.53
CA ARG A 17 -0.60 -14.13 0.80
C ARG A 17 0.54 -14.38 1.77
N SER A 18 1.54 -13.50 1.81
CA SER A 18 2.77 -13.73 2.60
C SER A 18 2.90 -12.77 3.77
N PHE A 19 2.10 -11.70 3.81
CA PHE A 19 2.18 -10.66 4.82
C PHE A 19 0.79 -10.24 5.28
N LYS A 20 0.67 -10.03 6.59
CA LYS A 20 -0.42 -9.29 7.19
C LYS A 20 -0.08 -7.80 7.17
N VAL A 21 -1.02 -6.98 6.73
CA VAL A 21 -0.89 -5.53 6.67
C VAL A 21 -1.79 -4.92 7.74
N ASP A 22 -1.20 -4.19 8.68
CA ASP A 22 -1.90 -3.52 9.79
C ASP A 22 -1.60 -2.00 9.77
N VAL A 23 -2.46 -1.23 10.45
CA VAL A 23 -2.31 0.22 10.66
C VAL A 23 -1.24 0.49 11.73
N CYS A 24 -0.49 1.58 11.60
CA CYS A 24 0.46 2.06 12.61
C CYS A 24 0.19 3.50 13.02
N ASP A 25 0.88 4.01 14.04
CA ASP A 25 0.69 5.37 14.56
C ASP A 25 1.00 6.47 13.52
N LYS A 26 1.79 6.12 12.49
CA LYS A 26 2.15 6.99 11.38
C LYS A 26 1.22 6.86 10.17
N THR A 27 0.27 5.92 10.20
CA THR A 27 -0.70 5.76 9.12
C THR A 27 -1.63 6.97 9.12
N ASP A 28 -1.70 7.64 7.98
CA ASP A 28 -2.62 8.76 7.82
C ASP A 28 -4.07 8.28 7.86
N LYS A 29 -4.86 8.83 8.79
CA LYS A 29 -6.28 8.50 8.97
C LYS A 29 -7.19 9.30 8.04
N ASP A 30 -6.71 10.44 7.54
CA ASP A 30 -7.45 11.37 6.69
C ASP A 30 -6.72 11.51 5.36
N TYR A 31 -7.06 10.65 4.40
CA TYR A 31 -6.35 10.56 3.11
C TYR A 31 -6.42 11.89 2.35
N LYS A 32 -5.35 12.70 2.46
CA LYS A 32 -5.18 13.98 1.74
C LYS A 32 -4.22 13.80 0.58
N ILE A 33 -4.68 14.16 -0.61
CA ILE A 33 -3.85 14.14 -1.83
C ILE A 33 -2.86 15.30 -1.77
N ASN A 34 -1.61 15.07 -2.17
CA ASN A 34 -0.61 16.13 -2.33
C ASN A 34 -0.87 16.93 -3.62
N PRO A 35 -1.33 18.19 -3.55
CA PRO A 35 -1.65 18.98 -4.74
C PRO A 35 -0.39 19.41 -5.52
N LYS A 36 0.80 19.29 -4.93
CA LYS A 36 2.07 19.68 -5.56
C LYS A 36 2.80 18.50 -6.20
N ALA A 37 2.30 17.28 -6.05
CA ALA A 37 2.94 16.09 -6.60
C ALA A 37 2.57 15.87 -8.08
N PHE A 38 3.53 15.40 -8.87
CA PHE A 38 3.30 15.05 -10.28
C PHE A 38 2.36 13.86 -10.45
N LEU A 39 2.36 12.93 -9.48
CA LEU A 39 1.46 11.78 -9.44
C LEU A 39 0.50 11.89 -8.25
N LEU A 40 -0.64 11.19 -8.33
CA LEU A 40 -1.58 11.03 -7.22
C LEU A 40 -0.91 10.28 -6.07
N THR A 41 -0.51 11.02 -5.04
CA THR A 41 0.11 10.48 -3.82
C THR A 41 -0.49 11.15 -2.59
N PRO A 42 -0.62 10.43 -1.46
CA PRO A 42 -0.92 11.06 -0.18
C PRO A 42 0.16 12.09 0.21
N ALA A 43 -0.25 13.14 0.92
CA ALA A 43 0.62 14.22 1.39
C ALA A 43 1.68 13.74 2.40
N SER A 44 1.31 12.79 3.26
CA SER A 44 2.12 12.22 4.33
C SER A 44 2.76 10.88 3.97
N GLY A 45 2.64 10.44 2.71
CA GLY A 45 3.10 9.12 2.26
C GLY A 45 2.20 7.97 2.70
N ILE A 46 2.66 6.73 2.50
CA ILE A 46 1.94 5.51 2.89
C ILE A 46 2.78 4.79 3.94
N HIS A 47 2.34 4.83 5.19
CA HIS A 47 2.96 4.11 6.29
C HIS A 47 2.04 3.00 6.77
N LEU A 48 2.50 1.76 6.64
CA LEU A 48 1.76 0.56 7.06
C LEU A 48 2.70 -0.38 7.79
N LYS A 49 2.16 -1.15 8.75
CA LYS A 49 2.90 -2.20 9.44
C LYS A 49 2.76 -3.49 8.63
N ILE A 50 3.89 -4.00 8.13
CA ILE A 50 3.93 -5.27 7.40
C ILE A 50 4.47 -6.34 8.34
N ILE A 51 3.67 -7.36 8.61
CA ILE A 51 4.02 -8.49 9.45
C ILE A 51 4.11 -9.71 8.54
N LYS A 52 5.25 -10.42 8.56
CA LYS A 52 5.36 -11.68 7.82
C LYS A 52 4.33 -12.65 8.40
N ALA A 53 3.42 -13.13 7.56
CA ALA A 53 2.61 -14.27 7.93
C ALA A 53 3.57 -15.46 7.94
N SER A 54 3.88 -16.01 9.12
CA SER A 54 4.62 -17.26 9.21
C SER A 54 3.87 -18.29 8.37
N VAL A 55 4.50 -18.69 7.27
CA VAL A 55 4.15 -19.90 6.57
C VAL A 55 4.63 -21.01 7.51
N GLU A 56 3.70 -21.68 8.16
CA GLU A 56 3.91 -23.09 8.49
C GLU A 56 3.81 -23.89 7.18
#